data_AF-A0A820JFU4-F1
#
_entry.id   AF-A0A820JFU4-F1
#
_cell.length_a   1.000
_cell.length_b   1.000
_cell.length_c   1.000
_cell.angle_alpha   90.00
_cell.angle_beta   90.00
_cell.angle_gamma   90.00
#
_symmetry.space_group_name_H-M   'P 1'
#
loop_
_entity.id
_entity.type
_entity.pdbx_description
1 polymer ?
#
loop_
_entity_poly.entity_id
_entity_poly.type
_entity_poly.pdbx_seq_one_letter_code
_entity_poly.pdbx_strand_id
1 'polypeptide(L)'
;MIFIILFLGLFSFGLLVDYFPWNNSHEQRSGIQDLHIPITEIIFHICLWCLVIEEAHQSITAESKREFIFEIWSMMDIFAIILYFIGFSTRFFVNESLFIVSKIFLCLGLIIWYVRTLHLFTAYEKFGPKLFMIFNTMRDLLFFICFIMIFLYGFAVASWS
;
A
#
# COMPACT_ATOMS: atom_id res chain seq x y z
N MET A 1 -14.72 8.85 3.57
CA MET A 1 -14.41 8.52 2.17
C MET A 1 -13.58 9.61 1.47
N ILE A 2 -14.05 10.86 1.37
CA ILE A 2 -13.27 11.97 0.75
C ILE A 2 -11.90 12.16 1.39
N PHE A 3 -11.84 12.13 2.72
CA PHE A 3 -10.58 12.20 3.46
C PHE A 3 -9.60 11.06 3.09
N ILE A 4 -10.09 9.83 2.95
CA ILE A 4 -9.27 8.65 2.60
C ILE A 4 -8.72 8.78 1.19
N ILE A 5 -9.53 9.24 0.23
CA ILE A 5 -9.10 9.45 -1.15
C ILE A 5 -8.04 10.55 -1.24
N LEU A 6 -8.24 11.66 -0.52
CA LEU A 6 -7.26 12.74 -0.43
C LEU A 6 -5.96 12.25 0.22
N PHE A 7 -6.05 11.50 1.32
CA PHE A 7 -4.91 10.90 1.98
C PHE A 7 -4.11 9.97 1.05
N LEU A 8 -4.79 9.09 0.32
CA LEU A 8 -4.17 8.15 -0.60
C LEU A 8 -3.53 8.85 -1.80
N GLY A 9 -4.19 9.89 -2.33
CA GLY A 9 -3.65 10.74 -3.38
C GLY A 9 -2.40 11.49 -2.94
N LEU A 10 -2.41 12.04 -1.73
CA LEU A 10 -1.25 12.68 -1.12
C LEU A 10 -0.13 11.65 -0.91
N PHE A 11 -0.44 10.41 -0.51
CA PHE A 11 0.54 9.35 -0.25
C PHE A 11 1.25 8.91 -1.52
N SER A 12 0.47 8.71 -2.58
CA SER A 12 0.99 8.47 -3.92
C SER A 12 1.89 9.63 -4.39
N PHE A 13 1.45 10.88 -4.18
CA PHE A 13 2.25 12.06 -4.52
C PHE A 13 3.57 12.14 -3.75
N GLY A 14 3.55 11.95 -2.42
CA GLY A 14 4.75 11.97 -1.58
C GLY A 14 5.74 10.86 -1.92
N LEU A 15 5.26 9.67 -2.28
CA LEU A 15 6.11 8.55 -2.70
C LEU A 15 6.74 8.78 -4.08
N LEU A 16 6.05 9.48 -4.98
CA LEU A 16 6.52 9.73 -6.35
C LEU A 16 7.45 10.95 -6.46
N VAL A 17 7.18 12.02 -5.71
CA VAL A 17 7.87 13.32 -5.84
C VAL A 17 8.95 13.53 -4.79
N ASP A 18 8.74 13.09 -3.54
CA ASP A 18 9.60 13.47 -2.39
C ASP A 18 10.52 12.34 -1.91
N TYR A 19 10.45 11.13 -2.49
CA TYR A 19 11.22 9.98 -2.01
C TYR A 19 12.67 10.00 -2.52
N PHE A 20 13.47 10.93 -2.00
CA PHE A 20 14.91 11.05 -2.24
C PHE A 20 15.73 10.41 -1.09
N PRO A 21 16.91 9.83 -1.39
CA PRO A 21 17.80 9.26 -0.40
C PRO A 21 18.46 10.36 0.45
N TRP A 22 18.57 10.11 1.76
CA TRP A 22 19.13 11.04 2.76
C TRP A 22 20.55 11.54 2.43
N ASN A 23 21.35 10.71 1.75
CA ASN A 23 22.78 10.94 1.48
C ASN A 23 23.06 12.06 0.46
N ASN A 24 22.12 12.40 -0.43
CA ASN A 24 22.39 13.33 -1.54
C ASN A 24 22.10 14.80 -1.18
N SER A 25 21.93 15.09 0.11
CA SER A 25 21.46 16.37 0.65
C SER A 25 22.46 17.53 0.53
N HIS A 26 23.70 17.28 0.07
CA HIS A 26 24.72 18.33 -0.05
C HIS A 26 24.90 18.94 -1.45
N GLU A 27 24.53 18.26 -2.55
CA GLU A 27 24.94 18.72 -3.90
C GLU A 27 23.79 19.13 -4.83
N GLN A 28 22.53 18.88 -4.46
CA GLN A 28 21.36 19.22 -5.31
C GLN A 28 20.37 20.14 -4.61
N ARG A 29 20.90 21.15 -3.92
CA ARG A 29 20.15 22.21 -3.22
C ARG A 29 20.21 23.52 -3.99
N SER A 30 19.47 23.63 -5.09
CA SER A 30 19.17 24.93 -5.71
C SER A 30 17.84 24.88 -6.46
N GLY A 31 16.75 25.17 -5.74
CA GLY A 31 15.45 25.42 -6.35
C GLY A 31 14.26 24.97 -5.50
N ILE A 32 13.91 25.75 -4.47
CA ILE A 32 12.59 25.78 -3.81
C ILE A 32 12.25 24.57 -2.91
N GLN A 33 13.20 24.03 -2.13
CA GLN A 33 12.92 23.05 -1.07
C GLN A 33 13.74 23.29 0.21
N ASP A 34 13.86 24.54 0.64
CA ASP A 34 14.50 24.93 1.91
C ASP A 34 13.53 24.89 3.10
N LEU A 35 12.81 23.78 3.29
CA LEU A 35 12.04 23.57 4.51
C LEU A 35 12.09 22.11 4.99
N HIS A 36 12.82 21.97 6.10
CA HIS A 36 12.75 20.92 7.13
C HIS A 36 11.54 19.98 7.03
N ILE A 37 11.76 18.70 6.65
CA ILE A 37 10.79 17.59 6.52
C ILE A 37 9.57 17.98 5.65
N PRO A 38 9.41 17.42 4.44
CA PRO A 38 8.33 17.84 3.56
C PRO A 38 6.98 17.68 4.28
N ILE A 39 6.12 18.69 4.16
CA ILE A 39 4.81 18.78 4.84
C ILE A 39 3.99 17.50 4.60
N THR A 40 4.21 16.87 3.44
CA THR A 40 3.68 15.56 3.06
C THR A 40 4.01 14.47 4.10
N GLU A 41 5.27 14.32 4.50
CA GLU A 41 5.73 13.32 5.47
C GLU A 41 5.13 13.54 6.87
N ILE A 42 4.98 14.80 7.30
CA ILE A 42 4.33 15.14 8.58
C ILE A 42 2.85 14.74 8.56
N ILE A 43 2.13 15.08 7.48
CA ILE A 43 0.72 14.71 7.32
C ILE A 43 0.57 13.18 7.33
N PHE A 44 1.47 12.44 6.66
CA PHE A 44 1.44 10.97 6.70
C PHE A 44 1.56 10.41 8.09
N HIS A 45 2.55 10.89 8.86
CA HIS A 45 2.74 10.44 10.23
C HIS A 45 1.50 10.71 11.09
N ILE A 46 0.91 11.90 11.01
CA ILE A 46 -0.30 12.24 11.77
C ILE A 46 -1.46 11.33 11.37
N CYS A 47 -1.71 11.13 10.08
CA CYS A 47 -2.78 10.27 9.59
C CYS A 47 -2.60 8.80 9.98
N LEU A 48 -1.36 8.31 10.01
CA LEU A 48 -1.07 6.95 10.45
C LEU A 48 -1.28 6.78 11.95
N TRP A 49 -0.91 7.78 12.75
CA TRP A 49 -1.26 7.81 14.16
C TRP A 49 -2.79 7.80 14.36
N CYS A 50 -3.55 8.54 13.57
CA CYS A 50 -5.00 8.45 13.58
C CYS A 50 -5.52 7.05 13.23
N LEU A 51 -4.94 6.39 12.21
CA LEU A 51 -5.35 5.02 11.85
C LEU A 51 -5.02 4.01 12.95
N VAL A 52 -3.84 4.12 13.57
CA VAL A 52 -3.45 3.25 14.69
C VAL A 52 -4.44 3.41 15.85
N ILE A 53 -4.89 4.64 16.13
CA ILE A 53 -5.91 4.90 17.15
C ILE A 53 -7.26 4.29 16.75
N GLU A 54 -7.66 4.41 15.49
CA GLU A 54 -8.91 3.86 14.98
C GLU A 54 -8.93 2.32 15.10
N GLU A 55 -7.88 1.65 14.63
CA GLU A 55 -7.74 0.19 14.74
C GLU A 55 -7.62 -0.27 16.20
N ALA A 56 -6.89 0.50 17.04
CA ALA A 56 -6.80 0.21 18.47
C ALA A 56 -8.17 0.32 19.15
N HIS A 57 -8.96 1.35 18.84
CA HIS A 57 -10.32 1.49 19.34
C HIS A 57 -11.20 0.31 18.90
N GLN A 58 -11.13 -0.06 17.63
CA GLN A 58 -11.86 -1.19 17.06
C GLN A 58 -11.49 -2.52 17.73
N SER A 59 -10.20 -2.70 18.06
CA SER A 59 -9.70 -3.87 18.79
C SER A 59 -10.16 -3.96 20.26
N ILE A 60 -10.43 -2.82 20.90
CA ILE A 60 -10.90 -2.73 22.29
C ILE A 60 -12.42 -2.95 22.36
N THR A 61 -13.17 -2.41 21.40
CA THR A 61 -14.62 -2.58 21.31
C THR A 61 -15.02 -3.99 20.85
N ALA A 62 -14.10 -4.76 20.25
CA ALA A 62 -14.37 -6.13 19.84
C ALA A 62 -14.60 -7.06 21.05
N GLU A 63 -15.81 -7.61 21.15
CA GLU A 63 -16.23 -8.58 22.18
C GLU A 63 -15.37 -9.87 22.18
N SER A 64 -14.87 -10.28 21.00
CA SER A 64 -14.04 -11.47 20.82
C SER A 64 -12.80 -11.15 19.98
N LYS A 65 -11.63 -11.12 20.64
CA LYS A 65 -10.34 -10.88 19.98
C LYS A 65 -9.99 -11.93 18.92
N ARG A 66 -10.52 -13.15 19.03
CA ARG A 66 -10.24 -14.24 18.08
C ARG A 66 -10.97 -14.01 16.75
N GLU A 67 -12.24 -13.61 16.81
CA GLU A 67 -13.02 -13.35 15.59
C GLU A 67 -12.48 -12.15 14.82
N PHE A 68 -12.02 -11.11 15.53
CA PHE A 68 -11.36 -9.95 14.95
C PHE A 68 -10.06 -10.31 14.20
N ILE A 69 -9.19 -11.13 14.79
CA ILE A 69 -7.90 -11.52 14.17
C ILE A 69 -8.11 -12.42 12.95
N PHE A 70 -9.15 -13.26 12.93
CA PHE A 70 -9.45 -14.11 11.78
C PHE A 70 -10.17 -13.37 10.65
N GLU A 71 -10.61 -12.14 10.88
CA GLU A 71 -11.14 -11.30 9.82
C GLU A 71 -10.01 -10.85 8.90
N ILE A 72 -10.10 -11.26 7.62
CA ILE A 72 -9.10 -10.95 6.58
C ILE A 72 -8.79 -9.44 6.51
N TRP A 73 -9.78 -8.59 6.83
CA TRP A 73 -9.69 -7.14 6.81
C TRP A 73 -8.82 -6.58 7.94
N SER A 74 -8.96 -7.09 9.17
CA SER A 74 -8.09 -6.67 10.28
C SER A 74 -6.65 -7.16 10.07
N MET A 75 -6.46 -8.38 9.56
CA MET A 75 -5.12 -8.86 9.20
C MET A 75 -4.43 -7.98 8.15
N MET A 76 -5.17 -7.52 7.13
CA MET A 76 -4.61 -6.60 6.13
C MET A 76 -4.21 -5.26 6.73
N ASP A 77 -4.99 -4.72 7.68
CA ASP A 77 -4.67 -3.46 8.35
C ASP A 77 -3.43 -3.56 9.24
N ILE A 78 -3.34 -4.62 10.04
CA ILE A 78 -2.15 -4.91 10.85
C ILE A 78 -0.92 -5.04 9.94
N PHE A 79 -1.06 -5.73 8.81
CA PHE A 79 0.03 -5.88 7.84
C PHE A 79 0.44 -4.54 7.20
N ALA A 80 -0.52 -3.66 6.88
CA ALA A 80 -0.24 -2.32 6.38
C ALA A 80 0.54 -1.47 7.39
N ILE A 81 0.18 -1.53 8.67
CA ILE A 81 0.88 -0.84 9.76
C ILE A 81 2.32 -1.37 9.89
N ILE A 82 2.51 -2.69 9.88
CA ILE A 82 3.85 -3.31 9.96
C ILE A 82 4.73 -2.89 8.78
N LEU A 83 4.21 -2.94 7.56
CA LEU A 83 4.94 -2.51 6.36
C LEU A 83 5.34 -1.04 6.42
N TYR A 84 4.48 -0.19 7.00
CA TYR A 84 4.81 1.21 7.22
C TYR A 84 6.00 1.37 8.19
N PHE A 85 5.96 0.69 9.33
CA PHE A 85 7.08 0.73 10.29
C PHE A 85 8.38 0.22 9.67
N ILE A 86 8.34 -0.85 8.87
CA ILE A 86 9.51 -1.36 8.14
C ILE A 86 10.03 -0.29 7.16
N GLY A 87 9.15 0.32 6.37
CA GLY A 87 9.51 1.39 5.44
C GLY A 87 10.13 2.60 6.14
N PHE A 88 9.60 2.98 7.30
CA PHE A 88 10.09 4.08 8.13
C PHE A 88 11.44 3.75 8.80
N SER A 89 11.56 2.60 9.44
CA SER A 89 12.81 2.14 10.07
C SER A 89 13.94 2.08 9.06
N THR A 90 13.65 1.63 7.83
CA THR A 90 14.64 1.49 6.77
C THR A 90 15.18 2.85 6.27
N ARG A 91 14.45 3.96 6.46
CA ARG A 91 14.89 5.33 6.12
C ARG A 91 16.02 5.83 7.02
N PHE A 92 16.14 5.31 8.25
CA PHE A 92 17.25 5.65 9.15
C PHE A 92 18.55 4.93 8.80
N PHE A 93 18.50 3.87 8.00
CA PHE A 93 19.69 3.15 7.56
C PHE A 93 20.21 3.76 6.26
N VAL A 94 21.45 4.26 6.29
CA VAL A 94 22.10 5.03 5.21
C VAL A 94 22.52 4.16 4.00
N ASN A 95 22.18 2.86 3.97
CA ASN A 95 22.58 1.96 2.89
C ASN A 95 21.65 2.12 1.67
N GLU A 96 22.23 2.34 0.48
CA GLU A 96 21.46 2.49 -0.78
C GLU A 96 20.60 1.27 -1.12
N SER A 97 21.09 0.06 -0.86
CA SER A 97 20.33 -1.18 -1.07
C SER A 97 19.09 -1.24 -0.18
N LEU A 98 19.19 -0.73 1.06
CA LEU A 98 18.07 -0.69 1.99
C LEU A 98 17.04 0.38 1.58
N PHE A 99 17.47 1.47 0.96
CA PHE A 99 16.55 2.47 0.40
C PHE A 99 15.68 1.92 -0.74
N ILE A 100 16.21 1.06 -1.60
CA ILE A 100 15.40 0.39 -2.63
C ILE A 100 14.36 -0.51 -1.97
N VAL A 101 14.77 -1.25 -0.94
CA VAL A 101 13.89 -2.13 -0.16
C VAL A 101 12.79 -1.32 0.54
N SER A 102 13.10 -0.14 1.09
CA SER A 102 12.09 0.73 1.73
C SER A 102 11.04 1.21 0.74
N LYS A 103 11.42 1.56 -0.51
CA LYS A 103 10.48 1.92 -1.58
C LYS A 103 9.54 0.77 -1.93
N ILE A 104 10.06 -0.46 -2.00
CA ILE A 104 9.24 -1.64 -2.28
C ILE A 104 8.22 -1.85 -1.16
N PHE A 105 8.64 -1.80 0.11
CA PHE A 105 7.72 -1.97 1.24
C PHE A 105 6.67 -0.87 1.33
N LEU A 106 7.03 0.39 1.04
CA LEU A 106 6.06 1.48 1.01
C LEU A 106 5.08 1.35 -0.17
N CYS A 107 5.53 0.88 -1.32
CA CYS A 107 4.66 0.59 -2.47
C CYS A 107 3.69 -0.56 -2.17
N LEU A 108 4.17 -1.63 -1.50
CA LEU A 108 3.31 -2.71 -1.03
C LEU A 108 2.28 -2.21 -0.01
N GLY A 109 2.71 -1.35 0.92
CA GLY A 109 1.81 -0.65 1.84
C GLY A 109 0.72 0.11 1.07
N LEU A 110 1.11 0.94 0.09
CA LEU A 110 0.18 1.69 -0.76
C LEU A 110 -0.89 0.79 -1.39
N ILE A 111 -0.49 -0.34 -1.98
CA ILE A 111 -1.42 -1.30 -2.59
C ILE A 111 -2.46 -1.80 -1.57
N ILE A 112 -2.05 -2.12 -0.35
CA ILE A 112 -2.97 -2.59 0.70
C ILE A 112 -3.99 -1.50 1.06
N TRP A 113 -3.55 -0.25 1.17
CA TRP A 113 -4.43 0.89 1.41
C TRP A 113 -5.43 1.13 0.26
N TYR A 114 -5.02 0.90 -0.99
CA TYR A 114 -5.93 0.92 -2.14
C TYR A 114 -6.98 -0.20 -2.06
N VAL A 115 -6.59 -1.42 -1.67
CA VAL A 115 -7.52 -2.54 -1.48
C VAL A 115 -8.54 -2.24 -0.37
N ARG A 116 -8.11 -1.65 0.76
CA ARG A 116 -9.04 -1.21 1.82
C ARG A 116 -10.02 -0.14 1.33
N THR A 117 -9.54 0.82 0.54
CA THR A 117 -10.39 1.85 -0.06
C THR A 117 -11.44 1.22 -1.00
N LEU A 118 -11.05 0.19 -1.75
CA LEU A 118 -11.96 -0.57 -2.61
C LEU A 118 -13.04 -1.35 -1.83
N HIS A 119 -12.70 -1.88 -0.65
CA HIS A 119 -13.70 -2.50 0.22
C HIS A 119 -14.76 -1.50 0.69
N LEU A 120 -14.34 -0.30 1.08
CA LEU A 120 -15.26 0.79 1.44
C LEU A 120 -16.16 1.18 0.27
N PHE A 121 -15.63 1.18 -0.96
CA PHE A 121 -16.46 1.38 -2.16
C PHE A 121 -17.44 0.23 -2.43
N THR A 122 -17.09 -0.99 -2.05
CA THR A 122 -17.96 -2.16 -2.20
C THR A 122 -19.14 -2.11 -1.23
N ALA A 123 -18.95 -1.52 -0.04
CA ALA A 123 -20.02 -1.25 0.91
C ALA A 123 -21.00 -0.15 0.45
N TYR A 124 -20.66 0.61 -0.60
CA TYR A 124 -21.56 1.63 -1.16
C TYR A 124 -22.61 0.98 -2.08
N GLU A 125 -23.90 1.10 -1.75
CA GLU A 125 -25.02 0.40 -2.40
C GLU A 125 -25.03 0.46 -3.93
N LYS A 126 -24.57 1.56 -4.53
CA LYS A 126 -24.55 1.75 -5.99
C LYS A 126 -23.33 1.14 -6.68
N PHE A 127 -22.24 0.92 -5.96
CA PHE A 127 -20.95 0.49 -6.51
C PHE A 127 -20.57 -0.95 -6.11
N GLY A 128 -21.09 -1.46 -4.99
CA GLY A 128 -20.86 -2.84 -4.54
C GLY A 128 -21.18 -3.93 -5.57
N PRO A 129 -22.41 -3.98 -6.12
CA PRO A 129 -22.79 -4.98 -7.11
C PRO A 129 -21.93 -4.93 -8.38
N LYS A 130 -21.53 -3.72 -8.81
CA LYS A 130 -20.71 -3.50 -10.00
C LYS A 130 -19.25 -3.92 -9.77
N LEU A 131 -18.66 -3.57 -8.63
CA LEU A 131 -17.30 -3.98 -8.28
C LEU A 131 -17.22 -5.51 -8.14
N PHE A 132 -18.15 -6.12 -7.41
CA PHE A 132 -18.22 -7.57 -7.29
C PHE A 132 -18.33 -8.28 -8.65
N MET A 133 -19.16 -7.74 -9.55
CA MET A 133 -19.30 -8.25 -10.92
C MET A 133 -17.98 -8.16 -11.71
N ILE A 134 -17.24 -7.06 -11.57
CA ILE A 134 -15.92 -6.91 -12.21
C ILE A 134 -14.91 -7.90 -11.61
N PHE A 135 -14.89 -8.10 -10.29
CA PHE A 135 -14.01 -9.08 -9.65
C PHE A 135 -14.26 -10.50 -10.13
N ASN A 136 -15.53 -10.87 -10.34
CA ASN A 136 -15.86 -12.18 -10.89
C ASN A 136 -15.25 -12.37 -12.29
N THR A 137 -15.40 -11.37 -13.15
CA THR A 137 -14.80 -11.39 -14.49
C THR A 137 -13.25 -11.40 -14.45
N MET A 138 -12.65 -10.70 -13.49
CA MET A 138 -11.19 -10.73 -13.28
C MET A 138 -10.69 -12.11 -12.87
N ARG A 139 -11.47 -12.87 -12.10
CA ARG A 139 -11.14 -14.25 -11.75
C ARG A 139 -11.13 -15.15 -12.98
N ASP A 140 -12.12 -15.02 -13.86
CA ASP A 140 -12.18 -15.77 -15.12
C ASP A 140 -11.01 -15.42 -16.05
N LEU A 141 -10.66 -14.13 -16.12
CA LEU A 141 -9.48 -13.66 -16.87
C LEU A 141 -8.18 -14.22 -16.29
N LEU A 142 -8.05 -14.31 -14.97
CA LEU A 142 -6.86 -14.86 -14.33
C LEU A 142 -6.70 -16.35 -14.67
N PHE A 143 -7.78 -17.14 -14.65
CA PHE A 143 -7.75 -18.53 -15.11
C PHE A 143 -7.30 -18.64 -16.57
N PHE A 144 -7.79 -17.75 -17.44
CA PHE A 144 -7.38 -17.69 -18.84
C PHE A 144 -5.89 -17.38 -19.01
N ILE A 145 -5.36 -16.40 -18.27
CA ILE A 145 -3.94 -16.05 -18.29
C ILE A 145 -3.09 -17.22 -17.80
N CYS A 146 -3.49 -17.92 -16.72
CA CYS A 146 -2.79 -19.12 -16.25
C CYS A 146 -2.73 -20.21 -17.32
N PHE A 147 -3.82 -20.44 -18.04
CA PHE A 147 -3.85 -21.41 -19.13
C PHE A 147 -2.88 -21.02 -20.26
N ILE A 148 -2.86 -19.73 -20.65
CA ILE A 148 -1.90 -19.23 -21.65
C ILE A 148 -0.47 -19.41 -21.16
N MET A 149 -0.17 -19.08 -19.90
CA MET A 149 1.18 -19.23 -19.33
C MET A 149 1.69 -20.67 -19.41
N ILE A 150 0.83 -21.65 -19.11
CA ILE A 150 1.17 -23.08 -19.21
C ILE A 150 1.45 -23.46 -20.68
N PHE A 151 0.61 -23.01 -21.61
CA PHE A 151 0.80 -23.25 -23.04
C PHE A 151 2.10 -22.62 -23.57
N LEU A 152 2.35 -21.36 -23.18
CA LEU A 152 3.54 -20.61 -23.56
C LEU A 152 4.81 -21.28 -23.01
N TYR A 153 4.75 -21.77 -21.77
CA TYR A 153 5.85 -22.52 -21.17
C TYR A 153 6.15 -23.81 -21.96
N GLY A 154 5.12 -24.55 -22.38
CA GLY A 154 5.29 -25.73 -23.23
C GLY A 154 5.98 -25.42 -24.56
N PHE A 155 5.56 -24.35 -25.26
CA PHE A 155 6.22 -23.89 -26.47
C PHE A 155 7.64 -23.41 -26.24
N ALA A 156 7.89 -22.71 -25.12
CA ALA A 156 9.22 -22.28 -24.74
C ALA A 156 10.15 -23.49 -24.51
N VAL A 157 9.68 -24.57 -23.87
CA VAL A 157 10.51 -25.78 -23.71
C VAL A 157 10.79 -26.46 -25.05
N ALA A 158 9.78 -26.55 -25.93
CA ALA A 158 9.92 -27.20 -27.24
C ALA A 158 10.80 -26.42 -28.24
N SER A 159 10.94 -25.10 -28.08
CA SER A 159 11.82 -24.28 -28.94
C SER A 159 13.28 -24.27 -28.50
N TRP A 160 13.55 -24.67 -27.25
CA TRP A 160 14.91 -24.82 -26.70
C TRP A 160 15.51 -26.22 -26.94
N SER A 161 14.74 -27.16 -27.52
CA SER A 161 15.19 -28.48 -28.00
C SER A 161 15.32 -28.51 -29.52
#